data_AF-A0A3D5QC28-F1
#
_entry.id   AF-A0A3D5QC28-F1
#
_cell.length_a   1.000
_cell.length_b   1.000
_cell.length_c   1.000
_cell.angle_alpha   90.00
_cell.angle_beta   90.00
_cell.angle_gamma   90.00
#
_symmetry.space_group_name_H-M   'P 1'
#
loop_
_entity.id
_entity.type
_entity.pdbx_description
1 polymer ?
#
loop_
_entity_poly.entity_id
_entity_poly.type
_entity_poly.pdbx_seq_one_letter_code
_entity_poly.pdbx_strand_id
1 'polypeptide(L)'
;AAFATNLILYLLPFVRKSCGIKNFENNIVKGKLRTSMRSRINALYFNRAIVKIEDGEPVAYDPGSQKTSHFLNFFNVNGLVMLDENVGSLEKGSIVNIIPVRGL
;
A
#
# COMPACT_ATOMS: atom_id res chain seq x y z
N ALA A 1 0.15 -2.27 13.63
CA ALA A 1 0.15 -2.02 12.16
C ALA A 1 -1.15 -2.48 11.49
N ALA A 2 -1.69 -3.67 11.80
CA ALA A 2 -2.93 -4.18 11.20
C ALA A 2 -4.16 -3.25 11.36
N PHE A 3 -4.29 -2.57 12.50
CA PHE A 3 -5.38 -1.63 12.74
C PHE A 3 -5.44 -0.49 11.71
N ALA A 4 -4.32 0.17 11.44
CA ALA A 4 -4.28 1.30 10.50
C ALA A 4 -4.55 0.84 9.05
N THR A 5 -4.04 -0.32 8.65
CA THR A 5 -4.35 -0.91 7.33
C THR A 5 -5.84 -1.18 7.19
N ASN A 6 -6.48 -1.81 8.19
CA ASN A 6 -7.92 -2.06 8.17
C ASN A 6 -8.75 -0.77 8.22
N LEU A 7 -8.28 0.24 8.95
CA LEU A 7 -8.91 1.55 9.00
C LEU A 7 -8.91 2.22 7.62
N ILE A 8 -7.81 2.15 6.89
CA ILE A 8 -7.70 2.71 5.54
C ILE A 8 -8.51 1.88 4.52
N LEU A 9 -8.46 0.55 4.60
CA LEU A 9 -9.11 -0.32 3.63
C LEU A 9 -10.63 -0.39 3.79
N TYR A 10 -11.13 -0.38 5.02
CA TYR A 10 -12.54 -0.64 5.28
C TYR A 10 -13.26 0.53 5.94
N LEU A 11 -12.69 1.09 7.02
CA LEU A 11 -13.37 2.14 7.77
C LEU A 11 -13.48 3.44 6.97
N LEU A 12 -12.42 3.83 6.25
CA LEU A 12 -12.41 5.07 5.49
C LEU A 12 -13.40 5.04 4.31
N PRO A 13 -13.48 3.99 3.46
CA PRO A 13 -14.54 3.86 2.47
C PRO A 13 -15.93 3.83 3.08
N PHE A 14 -16.11 3.16 4.24
CA PHE A 14 -17.38 3.13 4.95
C PHE A 14 -17.84 4.52 5.40
N VAL A 15 -16.94 5.31 6.00
CA VAL A 15 -17.24 6.70 6.39
C VAL A 15 -17.56 7.55 5.16
N ARG A 16 -16.76 7.48 4.10
CA ARG A 16 -17.01 8.22 2.84
C ARG A 16 -18.37 7.90 2.25
N LYS A 17 -18.74 6.62 2.20
CA LYS A 17 -20.05 6.16 1.74
C LYS A 17 -21.17 6.69 2.64
N SER A 18 -20.97 6.68 3.95
CA SER A 18 -21.95 7.21 4.92
C SER A 18 -22.15 8.72 4.79
N CYS A 19 -21.13 9.46 4.34
CA CYS A 19 -21.22 10.88 4.01
C CYS A 19 -21.80 11.19 2.62
N GLY A 20 -22.23 10.17 1.86
CA GLY A 20 -22.84 10.36 0.53
C GLY A 20 -21.86 10.56 -0.63
N ILE A 21 -20.56 10.29 -0.43
CA ILE A 21 -19.56 10.39 -1.51
C ILE A 21 -19.76 9.21 -2.48
N LYS A 22 -19.95 9.51 -3.78
CA LYS A 22 -20.19 8.48 -4.82
C LYS A 22 -18.94 7.64 -5.13
N ASN A 23 -17.77 8.26 -5.16
CA ASN A 23 -16.48 7.59 -5.40
C ASN A 23 -15.77 7.35 -4.06
N PHE A 24 -16.36 6.52 -3.19
CA PHE A 24 -15.87 6.30 -1.82
C PHE A 24 -14.72 5.29 -1.72
N GLU A 25 -14.54 4.47 -2.75
CA GLU A 25 -13.49 3.44 -2.81
C GLU A 25 -12.09 4.03 -2.76
N ASN A 26 -11.11 3.20 -2.40
CA ASN A 26 -9.72 3.62 -2.39
C ASN A 26 -9.19 3.64 -3.83
N ASN A 27 -8.54 4.74 -4.21
CA ASN A 27 -7.87 4.84 -5.50
C ASN A 27 -6.76 3.80 -5.57
N ILE A 28 -6.68 3.08 -6.69
CA ILE A 28 -5.61 2.13 -6.97
C ILE A 28 -4.82 2.67 -8.15
N VAL A 29 -3.52 2.88 -7.95
CA VAL A 29 -2.59 3.32 -9.01
C VAL A 29 -1.60 2.19 -9.29
N LYS A 30 -1.27 1.98 -10.56
CA LYS A 30 -0.21 1.04 -10.94
C LYS A 30 1.12 1.73 -10.81
N GLY A 31 2.09 1.07 -10.17
CA GLY A 31 3.45 1.58 -10.05
C GLY A 31 4.50 0.47 -10.10
N LYS A 32 5.76 0.86 -10.05
CA LYS A 32 6.90 -0.07 -10.07
C LYS A 32 7.52 -0.23 -8.70
N LEU A 33 7.89 -1.45 -8.32
CA LEU A 33 8.70 -1.70 -7.12
C LEU A 33 10.16 -1.32 -7.37
N ARG A 34 10.76 -0.51 -6.50
CA ARG A 34 12.20 -0.21 -6.55
C ARG A 34 13.04 -1.06 -5.62
N THR A 35 12.39 -1.71 -4.66
CA THR A 35 12.98 -2.65 -3.71
C THR A 35 12.18 -3.95 -3.77
N SER A 36 12.82 -5.09 -3.53
CA SER A 36 12.09 -6.35 -3.39
C SER A 36 11.17 -6.29 -2.17
N MET A 37 9.98 -6.89 -2.30
CA MET A 37 9.04 -7.01 -1.20
C MET A 37 8.68 -8.47 -1.00
N ARG A 38 8.75 -8.91 0.26
CA ARG A 38 8.37 -10.27 0.60
C ARG A 38 6.85 -10.39 0.64
N SER A 39 6.33 -11.35 -0.13
CA SER A 39 4.95 -11.83 -0.03
C SER A 39 4.97 -13.31 0.38
N ARG A 40 3.81 -13.82 0.81
CA ARG A 40 3.59 -15.25 0.95
C ARG A 40 2.42 -15.64 0.05
N ILE A 41 2.54 -16.79 -0.59
CA ILE A 41 1.48 -17.37 -1.40
C ILE A 41 0.31 -17.74 -0.46
N ASN A 42 -0.93 -17.68 -0.97
CA ASN A 42 -2.20 -17.99 -0.29
C ASN A 42 -2.83 -16.89 0.58
N ALA A 43 -2.33 -15.65 0.54
CA ALA A 43 -3.05 -14.54 1.15
C ALA A 43 -2.77 -13.23 0.43
N LEU A 44 -3.79 -12.38 0.37
CA LEU A 44 -3.65 -11.00 -0.07
C LEU A 44 -2.92 -10.20 1.01
N TYR A 45 -1.72 -9.70 0.69
CA TYR A 45 -0.93 -8.89 1.59
C TYR A 45 -0.98 -7.42 1.20
N PHE A 46 -1.11 -6.55 2.20
CA PHE A 46 -0.97 -5.11 2.06
C PHE A 46 0.31 -4.66 2.76
N ASN A 47 1.39 -4.60 1.98
CA ASN A 47 2.68 -4.15 2.49
C ASN A 47 2.73 -2.63 2.50
N ARG A 48 3.29 -2.07 3.57
CA ARG A 48 3.54 -0.62 3.66
C ARG A 48 4.61 -0.21 2.66
N ALA A 49 4.41 0.91 1.99
CA ALA A 49 5.35 1.42 1.01
C ALA A 49 5.51 2.94 1.10
N ILE A 50 6.71 3.40 0.78
CA ILE A 50 6.97 4.79 0.47
C ILE A 50 6.85 4.93 -1.04
N VAL A 51 5.82 5.63 -1.49
CA VAL A 51 5.51 5.91 -2.88
C VAL A 51 6.07 7.27 -3.24
N LYS A 52 6.85 7.34 -4.31
CA LYS A 52 7.38 8.58 -4.89
C LYS A 52 7.04 8.63 -6.36
N ILE A 53 6.97 9.82 -6.94
CA ILE A 53 6.89 9.97 -8.39
C ILE A 53 8.31 10.16 -8.91
N GLU A 54 8.79 9.23 -9.73
CA GLU A 54 10.07 9.30 -10.42
C GLU A 54 9.80 9.19 -11.92
N ASP A 55 10.34 10.12 -12.71
CA ASP A 55 10.14 10.15 -14.17
C ASP A 55 8.66 10.15 -14.63
N GLY A 56 7.77 10.71 -13.79
CA GLY A 56 6.33 10.75 -14.05
C GLY A 56 5.58 9.46 -13.70
N GLU A 57 6.28 8.43 -13.21
CA GLU A 57 5.68 7.15 -12.80
C GLU A 57 5.71 7.00 -11.27
N PRO A 58 4.66 6.44 -10.65
CA PRO A 58 4.67 6.12 -9.22
C PRO A 58 5.56 4.89 -8.96
N VAL A 59 6.52 5.07 -8.04
CA VAL A 59 7.52 4.07 -7.65
C VAL A 59 7.39 3.79 -6.16
N ALA A 60 7.30 2.50 -5.80
CA ALA A 60 7.15 2.02 -4.44
C ALA A 60 8.46 1.48 -3.86
N TYR A 61 8.77 1.92 -2.63
CA TYR A 61 9.91 1.49 -1.83
C TYR A 61 9.43 0.78 -0.56
N ASP A 62 10.09 -0.31 -0.20
CA ASP A 62 9.91 -0.99 1.09
C ASP A 62 10.55 -0.10 2.17
N PRO A 63 9.79 0.37 3.18
CA PRO A 63 10.31 1.18 4.27
C PRO A 63 11.30 0.43 5.19
N GLY A 64 11.58 -0.85 4.93
CA GLY A 64 12.47 -1.68 5.73
C GLY A 64 11.74 -2.36 6.89
N SER A 65 12.44 -2.62 8.00
CA SER A 65 11.98 -3.48 9.12
C SER A 65 10.50 -3.25 9.48
N GLN A 66 9.65 -4.22 9.12
CA GLN A 66 8.21 -4.17 9.34
C GLN A 66 7.78 -4.60 10.74
N LYS A 67 8.68 -4.68 11.74
CA LYS A 67 8.31 -5.10 13.10
C LYS A 67 7.22 -4.18 13.67
N THR A 68 6.16 -4.79 14.18
CA THR A 68 4.92 -4.18 14.65
C THR A 68 5.11 -3.19 15.81
N SER A 69 6.27 -3.23 16.48
CA SER A 69 6.69 -2.34 17.56
C SER A 69 7.20 -0.96 17.09
N HIS A 70 7.50 -0.77 15.81
CA HIS A 70 7.96 0.52 15.27
C HIS A 70 6.79 1.28 14.63
N PHE A 71 5.95 1.90 15.45
CA PHE A 71 4.88 2.80 15.01
C PHE A 71 5.41 4.00 14.21
N LEU A 72 6.67 4.39 14.42
CA LEU A 72 7.38 5.44 13.67
C LEU A 72 7.42 5.18 12.14
N ASN A 73 7.39 3.92 11.70
CA ASN A 73 7.38 3.59 10.27
C ASN A 73 6.07 3.98 9.58
N PHE A 74 4.99 4.30 10.31
CA PHE A 74 3.78 4.85 9.69
C PHE A 74 3.92 6.32 9.29
N PHE A 75 4.81 7.09 9.93
CA PHE A 75 4.96 8.52 9.61
C PHE A 75 5.59 8.75 8.22
N ASN A 76 6.45 7.83 7.78
CA ASN A 76 7.15 7.92 6.50
C ASN A 76 6.46 7.15 5.37
N VAL A 77 5.42 6.37 5.67
CA VAL A 77 4.69 5.55 4.70
C VAL A 77 3.48 6.33 4.21
N ASN A 78 3.40 6.52 2.90
CA ASN A 78 2.32 7.25 2.22
C ASN A 78 1.51 6.33 1.28
N GLY A 79 1.80 5.03 1.22
CA GLY A 79 1.05 4.08 0.41
C GLY A 79 1.05 2.65 0.94
N LEU A 80 0.13 1.85 0.40
CA LEU A 80 0.06 0.40 0.59
C LEU A 80 0.25 -0.28 -0.76
N VAL A 81 1.18 -1.23 -0.86
CA VAL A 81 1.34 -2.11 -2.02
C VAL A 81 0.48 -3.34 -1.80
N MET A 82 -0.40 -3.61 -2.75
CA MET A 82 -1.25 -4.79 -2.79
C MET A 82 -0.49 -5.92 -3.49
N LEU A 83 -0.26 -7.00 -2.74
CA LEU A 83 0.42 -8.22 -3.20
C LEU A 83 -0.61 -9.33 -3.27
N ASP A 84 -0.93 -9.73 -4.49
CA ASP A 84 -1.94 -10.73 -4.79
C ASP A 84 -1.55 -12.11 -4.22
N GLU A 85 -2.55 -12.89 -3.83
CA GLU A 85 -2.43 -14.20 -3.18
C GLU A 85 -1.67 -15.24 -4.00
N ASN A 86 -1.64 -15.05 -5.32
CA ASN A 86 -0.97 -15.93 -6.27
C ASN A 86 0.52 -15.61 -6.44
N VAL A 87 1.00 -14.53 -5.82
CA VAL A 87 2.32 -13.98 -6.10
C VAL A 87 3.21 -14.11 -4.87
N GLY A 88 4.34 -14.81 -5.05
CA GLY A 88 5.40 -14.90 -4.05
C GLY A 88 6.11 -13.57 -3.84
N SER A 89 7.30 -13.60 -3.26
CA SER A 89 8.14 -12.40 -3.14
C SER A 89 8.30 -11.72 -4.50
N LEU A 90 8.03 -10.41 -4.55
CA LEU A 90 8.18 -9.62 -5.75
C LEU A 90 9.57 -9.01 -5.82
N GLU A 91 10.18 -9.11 -7.00
CA GLU A 91 11.47 -8.51 -7.28
C GLU A 91 11.34 -7.03 -7.67
N LYS A 92 12.46 -6.31 -7.57
CA LYS A 92 12.59 -4.95 -8.07
C LYS A 92 12.23 -4.90 -9.56
N GLY A 93 11.44 -3.90 -9.95
CA GLY A 93 10.95 -3.69 -11.31
C GLY A 93 9.55 -4.25 -11.56
N SER A 94 9.02 -5.05 -10.65
CA SER A 94 7.67 -5.61 -10.78
C SER A 94 6.61 -4.51 -10.74
N ILE A 95 5.61 -4.65 -11.59
CA ILE A 95 4.43 -3.76 -11.60
C ILE A 95 3.48 -4.21 -10.50
N VAL A 96 3.08 -3.29 -9.65
CA VAL A 96 2.20 -3.55 -8.50
C VAL A 96 1.08 -2.53 -8.43
N ASN A 97 0.00 -2.94 -7.75
CA ASN A 97 -1.09 -2.06 -7.40
C ASN A 97 -0.77 -1.34 -6.09
N ILE A 98 -0.91 -0.02 -6.08
CA ILE A 98 -0.61 0.86 -4.95
C ILE A 98 -1.87 1.59 -4.55
N ILE A 99 -2.16 1.61 -3.26
CA ILE A 99 -3.21 2.43 -2.65
C ILE A 99 -2.53 3.60 -1.94
N PRO A 100 -2.57 4.83 -2.50
CA PRO A 100 -2.05 6.01 -1.83
C PRO A 100 -2.93 6.36 -0.62
N VAL A 101 -2.29 6.59 0.53
CA VAL A 101 -2.96 6.89 1.81
C VAL A 101 -3.00 8.40 2.09
N ARG A 102 -2.02 9.14 1.56
CA ARG A 102 -1.97 10.61 1.53
C ARG A 102 -1.88 11.06 0.06
N GLY A 103 -2.30 12.30 -0.21
CA GLY A 103 -2.09 12.90 -1.53
C GLY A 103 -0.62 12.75 -1.93
N LEU A 104 -0.41 12.29 -3.17
CA LEU A 104 0.90 12.22 -3.80
C LEU A 104 1.43 13.63 -4.07
#